data_AF-A0A8H3R4K1-F1
#
_entry.id   AF-A0A8H3R4K1-F1
#
_cell.length_a   1.000
_cell.length_b   1.000
_cell.length_c   1.000
_cell.angle_alpha   90.00
_cell.angle_beta   90.00
_cell.angle_gamma   90.00
#
_symmetry.space_group_name_H-M   'P 1'
#
loop_
_entity.id
_entity.type
_entity.pdbx_description
1 polymer ?
#
loop_
_entity_poly.entity_id
_entity_poly.type
_entity_poly.pdbx_seq_one_letter_code
_entity_poly.pdbx_strand_id
1 'polypeptide(L)'
;MMTFIPKLVQNLLEILEDNEYYDVIIEVETFQIILRYIYAGNLSLIEYDTLNIIKILVAASELGLQELITNIQSFLIKNKVSWIKQNFNLVYQTCFENDSFSELQNFCTDLITRKPENVFRSIDFNSISEKCLISLIQRDNIQIDDIKVWEHVLKWGIAQNPELPSDLSNYSKDDINILSNTLQRCIPFIKFYNLTSEEFLNKVHPYEKILPKELRKNLDMYNINNYVLSRVADEKKAIFGSIDFGPTFGSDLTIFGERYYGLSHCDSRFYEKRIRETSYYFSVWEYEIFQIIKN
;
A
#
# COMPACT_ATOMS: atom_id res chain seq x y z
N MET A 1 32.92 57.76 -12.90
CA MET A 1 32.60 56.32 -13.02
C MET A 1 32.41 55.70 -11.62
N MET A 2 31.50 56.24 -10.81
CA MET A 2 31.37 55.88 -9.37
C MET A 2 29.93 56.05 -8.83
N THR A 3 28.91 55.65 -9.60
CA THR A 3 27.52 55.71 -9.10
C THR A 3 26.72 54.43 -9.29
N PHE A 4 27.27 53.42 -9.98
CA PHE A 4 26.55 52.16 -10.20
C PHE A 4 26.46 51.32 -8.92
N ILE A 5 27.57 51.12 -8.20
CA ILE A 5 27.59 50.29 -6.98
C ILE A 5 26.76 50.91 -5.85
N PRO A 6 26.86 52.22 -5.53
CA PRO A 6 26.00 52.83 -4.50
C PRO A 6 24.51 52.77 -4.84
N LYS A 7 24.15 52.95 -6.12
CA LYS A 7 22.76 52.84 -6.59
C LYS A 7 22.25 51.41 -6.51
N LEU A 8 23.08 50.43 -6.85
CA LEU A 8 22.72 49.02 -6.76
C LEU A 8 22.53 48.58 -5.30
N VAL A 9 23.42 49.01 -4.39
CA VAL A 9 23.31 48.74 -2.95
C VAL A 9 22.07 49.41 -2.36
N GLN A 10 21.78 50.66 -2.75
CA GLN A 10 20.56 51.35 -2.32
C GLN A 10 19.29 50.65 -2.81
N ASN A 11 19.24 50.24 -4.08
CA ASN A 11 18.12 49.48 -4.61
C ASN A 11 17.95 48.13 -3.88
N LEU A 12 19.06 47.47 -3.51
CA LEU A 12 19.02 46.21 -2.77
C LEU A 12 18.54 46.41 -1.32
N LEU A 13 18.93 47.51 -0.68
CA LEU A 13 18.47 47.88 0.66
C LEU A 13 16.99 48.28 0.66
N GLU A 14 16.51 48.98 -0.38
CA GLU A 14 15.09 49.31 -0.55
C GLU A 14 14.22 48.05 -0.73
N ILE A 15 14.74 47.01 -1.39
CA ILE A 15 14.07 45.70 -1.50
C ILE A 15 14.05 44.95 -0.15
N LEU A 16 15.08 45.13 0.69
CA LEU A 16 15.21 44.45 1.99
C LEU A 16 14.50 45.20 3.14
N GLU A 17 14.25 46.51 2.99
CA GLU A 17 13.54 47.34 3.96
C GLU A 17 12.01 47.30 3.78
N ASP A 18 11.50 46.77 2.67
CA ASP A 18 10.08 46.48 2.48
C ASP A 18 9.70 45.26 3.34
N ASN A 19 9.38 45.53 4.61
CA ASN A 19 9.04 44.56 5.66
C ASN A 19 7.66 43.89 5.47
N GLU A 20 7.30 43.52 4.24
CA GLU A 20 6.14 42.69 3.95
C GLU A 20 6.57 41.40 3.25
N TYR A 21 6.50 40.30 4.01
CA TYR A 21 6.26 38.94 3.52
C TYR A 21 7.23 38.42 2.43
N TYR A 22 8.26 37.68 2.83
CA TYR A 22 9.00 36.86 1.85
C TYR A 22 8.06 35.78 1.30
N ASP A 23 7.52 35.96 0.09
CA ASP A 23 6.71 34.96 -0.60
C ASP A 23 7.51 33.69 -0.94
N VAL A 24 8.84 33.81 -1.05
CA VAL A 24 9.72 32.75 -1.54
C VAL A 24 10.97 32.62 -0.67
N ILE A 25 11.23 31.41 -0.16
CA ILE A 25 12.45 31.08 0.59
C ILE A 25 13.33 30.16 -0.25
N ILE A 26 14.51 30.65 -0.66
CA ILE A 26 15.51 29.85 -1.39
C ILE A 26 16.80 29.78 -0.55
N GLU A 27 17.33 28.56 -0.39
CA GLU A 27 18.63 28.34 0.26
C GLU A 27 19.77 29.08 -0.48
N VAL A 28 20.70 29.67 0.27
CA VAL A 28 21.77 30.52 -0.27
C VAL A 28 22.61 29.79 -1.31
N GLU A 29 22.93 28.52 -1.07
CA GLU A 29 23.70 27.68 -1.99
C GLU A 29 22.95 27.45 -3.31
N THR A 30 21.64 27.18 -3.23
CA THR A 30 20.78 27.00 -4.41
C THR A 30 20.68 28.31 -5.19
N PHE A 31 20.51 29.44 -4.49
CA PHE A 31 20.46 30.76 -5.12
C PHE A 31 21.77 31.11 -5.84
N GLN A 32 22.93 30.79 -5.26
CA GLN A 32 24.22 31.00 -5.92
C GLN A 32 24.34 30.20 -7.23
N ILE A 33 23.81 28.98 -7.27
CA ILE A 33 23.78 28.16 -8.48
C ILE A 33 22.89 28.81 -9.56
N ILE A 34 21.69 29.27 -9.17
CA ILE A 34 20.79 29.98 -10.08
C ILE A 34 21.42 31.26 -10.61
N LEU A 35 22.07 32.06 -9.75
CA LEU A 35 22.79 33.26 -10.17
C LEU A 35 23.88 32.94 -11.20
N ARG A 36 24.67 31.88 -10.97
CA ARG A 36 25.68 31.47 -11.95
C ARG A 36 25.05 31.12 -13.30
N TYR A 37 23.91 30.41 -13.30
CA TYR A 37 23.18 30.12 -14.53
C TYR A 37 22.73 31.40 -15.24
N ILE A 38 22.15 32.37 -14.52
CA ILE A 38 21.68 33.65 -15.10
C ILE A 38 22.82 34.42 -15.76
N TYR A 39 24.00 34.47 -15.14
CA TYR A 39 25.15 35.22 -15.66
C TYR A 39 25.95 34.47 -16.74
N ALA A 40 26.07 33.15 -16.64
CA ALA A 40 26.87 32.33 -17.55
C ALA A 40 26.06 31.76 -18.73
N GLY A 41 24.73 31.73 -18.62
CA GLY A 41 23.82 31.15 -19.59
C GLY A 41 23.90 29.61 -19.69
N ASN A 42 24.57 28.94 -18.76
CA ASN A 42 24.67 27.48 -18.74
C ASN A 42 24.72 26.92 -17.31
N LEU A 43 24.26 25.67 -17.16
CA LEU A 43 24.31 24.93 -15.89
C LEU A 43 24.56 23.43 -16.16
N SER A 44 25.63 22.89 -15.58
CA SER A 44 25.99 21.48 -15.66
C SER A 44 25.30 20.68 -14.55
N LEU A 45 24.19 20.01 -14.86
CA LEU A 45 23.41 19.25 -13.87
C LEU A 45 24.10 17.96 -13.39
N ILE A 46 25.15 17.51 -14.08
CA ILE A 46 25.87 16.28 -13.74
C ILE A 46 26.68 16.43 -12.44
N GLU A 47 27.05 17.67 -12.09
CA GLU A 47 27.87 18.01 -10.94
C GLU A 47 27.09 17.99 -9.61
N TYR A 48 25.76 17.89 -9.67
CA TYR A 48 24.88 17.94 -8.51
C TYR A 48 24.23 16.58 -8.25
N ASP A 49 24.05 16.25 -6.98
CA ASP A 49 23.17 15.13 -6.62
C ASP A 49 21.71 15.45 -6.96
N THR A 50 20.89 14.41 -7.08
CA THR A 50 19.51 14.55 -7.57
C THR A 50 18.64 15.41 -6.65
N LEU A 51 18.89 15.41 -5.33
CA LEU A 51 18.13 16.22 -4.38
C LEU A 51 18.43 17.71 -4.60
N ASN A 52 19.70 18.05 -4.79
CA ASN A 52 20.11 19.41 -5.15
C ASN A 52 19.55 19.84 -6.51
N ILE A 53 19.47 18.94 -7.49
CA ILE A 53 18.81 19.25 -8.78
C ILE A 53 17.32 19.58 -8.58
N ILE A 54 16.62 18.85 -7.70
CA ILE A 54 15.21 19.16 -7.37
C ILE A 54 15.09 20.52 -6.67
N LYS A 55 15.99 20.85 -5.73
CA LYS A 55 16.02 22.17 -5.10
C LYS A 55 16.23 23.30 -6.12
N ILE A 56 17.14 23.09 -7.08
CA ILE A 56 17.37 24.02 -8.19
C ILE A 56 16.12 24.14 -9.06
N LEU A 57 15.43 23.03 -9.35
CA LEU A 57 14.16 23.04 -10.10
C LEU A 57 13.09 23.89 -9.43
N VAL A 58 12.90 23.71 -8.11
CA VAL A 58 11.96 24.52 -7.31
C VAL A 58 12.35 25.99 -7.38
N ALA A 59 13.59 26.34 -7.05
CA ALA A 59 14.08 27.72 -7.12
C ALA A 59 13.94 28.33 -8.52
N ALA A 60 14.19 27.56 -9.58
CA ALA A 60 14.00 28.00 -10.96
C ALA A 60 12.53 28.33 -11.25
N SER A 61 11.58 27.56 -10.70
CA SER A 61 10.15 27.86 -10.82
C SER A 61 9.75 29.13 -10.09
N GLU A 62 10.20 29.29 -8.84
CA GLU A 62 9.91 30.48 -8.04
C GLU A 62 10.42 31.76 -8.71
N LEU A 63 11.56 31.65 -9.43
CA LEU A 63 12.17 32.74 -10.17
C LEU A 63 11.68 32.85 -11.63
N GLY A 64 10.72 32.02 -12.05
CA GLY A 64 10.12 32.06 -13.38
C GLY A 64 11.05 31.68 -14.54
N LEU A 65 12.11 30.91 -14.28
CA LEU A 65 13.15 30.54 -15.25
C LEU A 65 12.73 29.34 -16.12
N GLN A 66 11.76 29.55 -17.02
CA GLN A 66 11.11 28.49 -17.80
C GLN A 66 12.07 27.59 -18.60
N GLU A 67 13.09 28.16 -19.25
CA GLU A 67 14.09 27.37 -19.99
C GLU A 67 14.84 26.39 -19.07
N LEU A 68 15.23 26.86 -17.88
CA LEU A 68 15.92 26.03 -16.89
C LEU A 68 15.00 24.94 -16.34
N ILE A 69 13.73 25.27 -16.07
CA ILE A 69 12.71 24.32 -15.62
C ILE A 69 12.55 23.18 -16.62
N THR A 70 12.36 23.49 -17.90
CA THR A 70 12.26 22.48 -18.98
C THR A 70 13.52 21.62 -19.06
N ASN A 71 14.70 22.24 -19.05
CA ASN A 71 15.98 21.52 -19.12
C ASN A 71 16.18 20.55 -17.95
N ILE A 72 15.84 20.97 -16.72
CA ILE A 72 15.98 20.13 -15.53
C ILE A 72 14.99 18.96 -15.54
N GLN A 73 13.71 19.20 -15.88
CA GLN A 73 12.71 18.12 -15.96
C GLN A 73 13.14 17.04 -16.95
N SER A 74 13.52 17.44 -18.16
CA SER A 74 14.03 16.53 -19.19
C SER A 74 15.30 15.79 -18.74
N PHE A 75 16.23 16.46 -18.03
CA PHE A 75 17.43 15.82 -17.48
C PHE A 75 17.07 14.74 -16.44
N LEU A 76 16.17 15.04 -15.51
CA LEU A 76 15.72 14.12 -14.46
C LEU A 76 15.06 12.88 -15.07
N ILE A 77 14.13 13.06 -16.00
CA ILE A 77 13.39 11.97 -16.66
C ILE A 77 14.33 11.12 -17.53
N LYS A 78 15.37 11.70 -18.15
CA LYS A 78 16.30 10.94 -18.99
C LYS A 78 17.35 10.18 -18.18
N ASN A 79 17.89 10.79 -17.13
CA ASN A 79 19.12 10.31 -16.49
C ASN A 79 18.91 9.81 -15.04
N LYS A 80 17.81 10.20 -14.38
CA LYS A 80 17.59 9.95 -12.95
C LYS A 80 16.34 9.12 -12.65
N VAL A 81 15.78 8.41 -13.65
CA VAL A 81 14.57 7.56 -13.52
C VAL A 81 14.63 6.63 -12.31
N SER A 82 15.72 5.89 -12.13
CA SER A 82 15.85 4.94 -11.02
C SER A 82 15.76 5.63 -9.66
N TRP A 83 16.35 6.83 -9.56
CA TRP A 83 16.29 7.64 -8.34
C TRP A 83 14.87 8.17 -8.10
N ILE A 84 14.20 8.67 -9.14
CA ILE A 84 12.80 9.13 -9.06
C ILE A 84 11.88 8.00 -8.59
N LYS A 85 12.04 6.79 -9.10
CA LYS A 85 11.25 5.63 -8.67
C LYS A 85 11.47 5.28 -7.21
N GLN A 86 12.71 5.40 -6.72
CA GLN A 86 13.02 5.14 -5.31
C GLN A 86 12.48 6.23 -4.39
N ASN A 87 12.48 7.49 -4.83
CA ASN A 87 12.06 8.67 -4.07
C ASN A 87 10.76 9.25 -4.67
N PHE A 88 9.79 8.37 -4.92
CA PHE A 88 8.60 8.71 -5.68
C PHE A 88 7.76 9.77 -4.98
N ASN A 89 7.54 9.62 -3.66
CA ASN A 89 6.74 10.57 -2.89
C ASN A 89 7.38 11.96 -2.91
N LEU A 90 8.70 12.07 -2.69
CA LEU A 90 9.38 13.36 -2.72
C LEU A 90 9.13 14.08 -4.05
N VAL A 91 9.38 13.40 -5.17
CA VAL A 91 9.20 13.98 -6.50
C VAL A 91 7.72 14.29 -6.76
N TYR A 92 6.82 13.38 -6.39
CA TYR A 92 5.38 13.56 -6.55
C TYR A 92 4.89 14.82 -5.81
N GLN A 93 5.25 15.00 -4.53
CA GLN A 93 4.84 16.20 -3.78
C GLN A 93 5.39 17.46 -4.44
N THR A 94 6.70 17.51 -4.73
CA THR A 94 7.33 18.66 -5.38
C THR A 94 6.65 19.02 -6.70
N CYS A 95 6.27 18.01 -7.50
CA CYS A 95 5.67 18.23 -8.81
C CYS A 95 4.20 18.66 -8.75
N PHE A 96 3.43 18.19 -7.76
CA PHE A 96 2.00 18.49 -7.66
C PHE A 96 1.69 19.70 -6.78
N GLU A 97 2.67 20.22 -6.04
CA GLU A 97 2.59 21.53 -5.37
C GLU A 97 2.85 22.70 -6.33
N ASN A 98 3.43 22.44 -7.52
CA ASN A 98 3.80 23.47 -8.48
C ASN A 98 3.37 23.10 -9.92
N ASP A 99 2.50 23.93 -10.49
CA ASP A 99 1.90 23.70 -11.81
C ASP A 99 2.90 23.81 -12.99
N SER A 100 4.11 24.33 -12.76
CA SER A 100 5.15 24.49 -13.78
C SER A 100 5.84 23.17 -14.16
N PHE A 101 5.64 22.10 -13.38
CA PHE A 101 6.36 20.82 -13.52
C PHE A 101 5.61 19.76 -14.34
N SER A 102 4.97 20.17 -15.43
CA SER A 102 4.08 19.31 -16.22
C SER A 102 4.74 18.03 -16.78
N GLU A 103 6.01 18.05 -17.19
CA GLU A 103 6.71 16.85 -17.68
C GLU A 103 6.88 15.81 -16.57
N LEU A 104 7.30 16.25 -15.38
CA LEU A 104 7.43 15.36 -14.23
C LEU A 104 6.08 14.91 -13.67
N GLN A 105 5.07 15.79 -13.63
CA GLN A 105 3.70 15.42 -13.26
C GLN A 105 3.16 14.30 -14.17
N ASN A 106 3.36 14.43 -15.49
CA ASN A 106 2.99 13.41 -16.46
C ASN A 106 3.76 12.11 -16.22
N PHE A 107 5.07 12.20 -15.99
CA PHE A 107 5.91 11.04 -15.70
C PHE A 107 5.47 10.30 -14.42
N CYS A 108 5.21 11.03 -13.33
CA CYS A 108 4.70 10.47 -12.08
C CYS A 108 3.32 9.84 -12.25
N THR A 109 2.42 10.48 -13.00
CA THR A 109 1.10 9.93 -13.32
C THR A 109 1.22 8.64 -14.15
N ASP A 110 2.14 8.58 -15.10
CA ASP A 110 2.44 7.38 -15.88
C ASP A 110 3.01 6.25 -15.01
N LEU A 111 3.81 6.55 -13.99
CA LEU A 111 4.27 5.55 -13.02
C LEU A 111 3.10 4.95 -12.22
N ILE A 112 2.19 5.79 -11.71
CA ILE A 112 1.00 5.32 -10.97
C ILE A 112 0.08 4.49 -11.89
N THR A 113 -0.09 4.90 -13.16
CA THR A 113 -1.04 4.24 -14.09
C THR A 113 -0.52 2.95 -14.69
N ARG A 114 0.72 2.94 -15.17
CA ARG A 114 1.24 1.84 -16.00
C ARG A 114 2.16 0.91 -15.22
N LYS A 115 2.73 1.38 -14.10
CA LYS A 115 3.76 0.66 -13.36
C LYS A 115 3.66 0.86 -11.83
N PRO A 116 2.48 0.60 -11.23
CA PRO A 116 2.21 0.84 -9.82
C PRO A 116 3.16 0.08 -8.89
N GLU A 117 3.74 -1.03 -9.34
CA GLU A 117 4.71 -1.82 -8.58
C GLU A 117 5.98 -1.04 -8.22
N ASN A 118 6.36 -0.03 -9.03
CA ASN A 118 7.49 0.83 -8.69
C ASN A 118 7.15 1.75 -7.52
N VAL A 119 5.91 2.21 -7.42
CA VAL A 119 5.45 3.11 -6.34
C VAL A 119 5.40 2.33 -5.02
N PHE A 120 4.83 1.12 -5.01
CA PHE A 120 4.83 0.27 -3.81
C PHE A 120 6.23 -0.11 -3.29
N ARG A 121 7.23 -0.14 -4.18
CA ARG A 121 8.63 -0.45 -3.86
C ARG A 121 9.48 0.78 -3.54
N SER A 122 8.93 1.99 -3.59
CA SER A 122 9.68 3.20 -3.27
C SER A 122 10.07 3.21 -1.78
N ILE A 123 11.19 3.86 -1.45
CA ILE A 123 11.68 3.92 -0.06
C ILE A 123 10.79 4.80 0.80
N ASP A 124 10.08 5.73 0.17
CA ASP A 124 9.20 6.73 0.75
C ASP A 124 7.71 6.39 0.59
N PHE A 125 7.37 5.17 0.18
CA PHE A 125 5.98 4.71 -0.04
C PHE A 125 5.11 4.97 1.19
N ASN A 126 5.63 4.68 2.38
CA ASN A 126 4.90 4.85 3.63
C ASN A 126 4.53 6.31 3.93
N SER A 127 5.15 7.27 3.25
CA SER A 127 4.92 8.72 3.43
C SER A 127 4.02 9.34 2.37
N ILE A 128 3.48 8.55 1.43
CA ILE A 128 2.55 9.09 0.42
C ILE A 128 1.26 9.57 1.07
N SER A 129 0.61 10.55 0.45
CA SER A 129 -0.69 11.03 0.92
C SER A 129 -1.80 9.99 0.72
N GLU A 130 -2.85 10.05 1.55
CA GLU A 130 -4.05 9.19 1.41
C GLU A 130 -4.63 9.28 -0.02
N LYS A 131 -4.67 10.49 -0.60
CA LYS A 131 -5.13 10.72 -1.97
C LYS A 131 -4.29 9.97 -2.99
N CYS A 132 -2.96 9.98 -2.84
CA CYS A 132 -2.06 9.25 -3.72
C CYS A 132 -2.27 7.73 -3.58
N LEU A 133 -2.38 7.22 -2.35
CA LEU A 133 -2.64 5.81 -2.10
C LEU A 133 -3.97 5.35 -2.72
N ILE A 134 -5.05 6.11 -2.53
CA ILE A 134 -6.36 5.81 -3.14
C ILE A 134 -6.23 5.74 -4.66
N SER A 135 -5.55 6.70 -5.29
CA SER A 135 -5.34 6.72 -6.75
C SER A 135 -4.57 5.50 -7.27
N LEU A 136 -3.70 4.92 -6.43
CA LEU A 136 -2.90 3.75 -6.73
C LEU A 136 -3.74 2.46 -6.64
N ILE A 137 -4.60 2.34 -5.62
CA ILE A 137 -5.37 1.12 -5.33
C ILE A 137 -6.75 1.06 -6.02
N GLN A 138 -7.34 2.20 -6.39
CA GLN A 138 -8.67 2.26 -7.02
C GLN A 138 -8.71 1.64 -8.43
N ARG A 139 -7.56 1.41 -9.06
CA ARG A 139 -7.49 1.03 -10.48
C ARG A 139 -7.60 -0.48 -10.67
N ASP A 140 -8.34 -0.91 -11.70
CA ASP A 140 -8.56 -2.33 -11.98
C ASP A 140 -7.34 -3.08 -12.52
N ASN A 141 -6.31 -2.36 -12.98
CA ASN A 141 -5.21 -2.90 -13.77
C ASN A 141 -3.89 -3.02 -12.99
N ILE A 142 -3.96 -3.39 -11.71
CA ILE A 142 -2.76 -3.55 -10.90
C ILE A 142 -2.13 -4.90 -11.28
N GLN A 143 -0.91 -4.91 -11.82
CA GLN A 143 -0.10 -6.13 -12.02
C GLN A 143 0.38 -6.76 -10.70
N ILE A 144 -0.33 -6.51 -9.61
CA ILE A 144 0.02 -6.88 -8.25
C ILE A 144 -1.19 -7.61 -7.69
N ASP A 145 -0.93 -8.74 -7.05
CA ASP A 145 -1.96 -9.55 -6.42
C ASP A 145 -2.74 -8.72 -5.39
N ASP A 146 -4.06 -8.89 -5.33
CA ASP A 146 -4.93 -8.12 -4.43
C ASP A 146 -4.51 -8.27 -2.96
N ILE A 147 -3.92 -9.41 -2.59
CA ILE A 147 -3.35 -9.64 -1.26
C ILE A 147 -2.18 -8.70 -0.96
N LYS A 148 -1.32 -8.46 -1.96
CA LYS A 148 -0.18 -7.55 -1.83
C LYS A 148 -0.66 -6.11 -1.71
N VAL A 149 -1.73 -5.73 -2.40
CA VAL A 149 -2.34 -4.41 -2.22
C VAL A 149 -2.79 -4.21 -0.77
N TRP A 150 -3.49 -5.20 -0.19
CA TRP A 150 -3.88 -5.16 1.23
C TRP A 150 -2.66 -5.03 2.16
N GLU A 151 -1.61 -5.84 1.96
CA GLU A 151 -0.39 -5.77 2.79
C GLU A 151 0.27 -4.38 2.74
N HIS A 152 0.32 -3.73 1.57
CA HIS A 152 0.87 -2.37 1.44
C HIS A 152 -0.01 -1.31 2.08
N VAL A 153 -1.33 -1.39 1.91
CA VAL A 153 -2.28 -0.44 2.53
C VAL A 153 -2.19 -0.53 4.05
N LEU A 154 -2.13 -1.75 4.60
CA LEU A 154 -1.94 -1.96 6.03
C LEU A 154 -0.60 -1.39 6.52
N LYS A 155 0.50 -1.67 5.81
CA LYS A 155 1.83 -1.13 6.12
C LYS A 155 1.84 0.40 6.11
N TRP A 156 1.17 1.02 5.13
CA TRP A 156 1.00 2.47 5.07
C TRP A 156 0.21 2.97 6.28
N GLY A 157 -0.94 2.36 6.61
CA GLY A 157 -1.77 2.79 7.75
C GLY A 157 -1.05 2.70 9.09
N ILE A 158 -0.23 1.67 9.31
CA ILE A 158 0.59 1.55 10.53
C ILE A 158 1.67 2.63 10.54
N ALA A 159 2.33 2.91 9.41
CA ALA A 159 3.37 3.93 9.32
C ALA A 159 2.85 5.36 9.56
N GLN A 160 1.57 5.62 9.26
CA GLN A 160 0.91 6.89 9.60
C GLN A 160 0.64 7.05 11.10
N ASN A 161 0.75 5.98 11.90
CA ASN A 161 0.43 5.97 13.32
C ASN A 161 1.61 5.34 14.11
N PRO A 162 2.76 6.04 14.23
CA PRO A 162 3.98 5.49 14.80
C PRO A 162 3.89 5.11 16.29
N GLU A 163 2.88 5.61 17.00
CA GLU A 163 2.60 5.28 18.41
C GLU A 163 1.93 3.91 18.59
N LEU A 164 1.45 3.29 17.51
CA LEU A 164 0.82 1.97 17.59
C LEU A 164 1.83 0.90 18.00
N PRO A 165 1.42 -0.12 18.78
CA PRO A 165 2.25 -1.27 19.06
C PRO A 165 2.74 -1.96 17.78
N SER A 166 3.93 -2.56 17.83
CA SER A 166 4.49 -3.31 16.71
C SER A 166 3.75 -4.63 16.46
N ASP A 167 3.23 -5.26 17.51
CA ASP A 167 2.47 -6.51 17.45
C ASP A 167 0.97 -6.23 17.62
N LEU A 168 0.19 -6.75 16.67
CA LEU A 168 -1.27 -6.68 16.64
C LEU A 168 -1.91 -7.29 17.90
N SER A 169 -1.28 -8.29 18.51
CA SER A 169 -1.78 -8.93 19.73
C SER A 169 -1.89 -7.96 20.92
N ASN A 170 -1.11 -6.86 20.89
CA ASN A 170 -1.07 -5.84 21.94
C ASN A 170 -2.01 -4.66 21.68
N TYR A 171 -2.79 -4.68 20.60
CA TYR A 171 -3.66 -3.54 20.26
C TYR A 171 -4.81 -3.42 21.25
N SER A 172 -4.93 -2.23 21.86
CA SER A 172 -6.11 -1.83 22.59
C SER A 172 -7.29 -1.57 21.64
N LYS A 173 -8.48 -1.34 22.21
CA LYS A 173 -9.64 -0.94 21.42
C LYS A 173 -9.43 0.41 20.74
N ASP A 174 -8.70 1.31 21.38
CA ASP A 174 -8.41 2.65 20.84
C ASP A 174 -7.40 2.57 19.69
N ASP A 175 -6.38 1.71 19.80
CA ASP A 175 -5.42 1.42 18.73
C ASP A 175 -6.12 0.90 17.46
N ILE A 176 -7.06 -0.02 17.63
CA ILE A 176 -7.91 -0.53 16.54
C ILE A 176 -8.72 0.61 15.91
N ASN A 177 -9.28 1.52 16.71
CA ASN A 177 -10.06 2.65 16.20
C ASN A 177 -9.17 3.63 15.42
N ILE A 178 -7.96 3.91 15.89
CA ILE A 178 -6.99 4.79 15.21
C ILE A 178 -6.66 4.23 13.83
N LEU A 179 -6.28 2.96 13.74
CA LEU A 179 -5.93 2.32 12.48
C LEU A 179 -7.15 2.18 11.55
N SER A 180 -8.32 1.86 12.10
CA SER A 180 -9.60 1.83 11.37
C SER A 180 -9.92 3.18 10.73
N ASN A 181 -9.85 4.27 11.50
CA ASN A 181 -10.10 5.61 10.99
C ASN A 181 -9.10 6.03 9.91
N THR A 182 -7.85 5.60 10.02
CA THR A 182 -6.79 5.87 9.04
C THR A 182 -7.05 5.14 7.71
N LEU A 183 -7.50 3.88 7.79
CA LEU A 183 -7.69 3.04 6.60
C LEU A 183 -9.09 3.11 5.99
N GLN A 184 -10.06 3.73 6.68
CA GLN A 184 -11.48 3.68 6.32
C GLN A 184 -11.77 4.07 4.87
N ARG A 185 -11.04 5.04 4.30
CA ARG A 185 -11.25 5.51 2.92
C ARG A 185 -10.51 4.67 1.89
N CYS A 186 -9.48 3.92 2.29
CA CYS A 186 -8.74 3.02 1.42
C CYS A 186 -9.44 1.67 1.29
N ILE A 187 -10.04 1.16 2.38
CA ILE A 187 -10.69 -0.16 2.46
C ILE A 187 -11.70 -0.44 1.32
N PRO A 188 -12.58 0.49 0.90
CA PRO A 188 -13.54 0.25 -0.18
C PRO A 188 -12.92 -0.10 -1.54
N PHE A 189 -11.64 0.21 -1.75
CA PHE A 189 -10.93 -0.05 -3.00
C PHE A 189 -10.17 -1.38 -2.99
N ILE A 190 -10.15 -2.09 -1.85
CA ILE A 190 -9.50 -3.40 -1.75
C ILE A 190 -10.44 -4.50 -2.23
N LYS A 191 -9.98 -5.32 -3.18
CA LYS A 191 -10.75 -6.41 -3.78
C LYS A 191 -10.71 -7.67 -2.93
N PHE A 192 -11.22 -7.61 -1.71
CA PHE A 192 -11.20 -8.75 -0.77
C PHE A 192 -11.83 -10.04 -1.33
N TYR A 193 -12.81 -9.94 -2.23
CA TYR A 193 -13.46 -11.10 -2.85
C TYR A 193 -12.59 -11.84 -3.87
N ASN A 194 -11.49 -11.25 -4.32
CA ASN A 194 -10.51 -11.90 -5.19
C ASN A 194 -9.48 -12.74 -4.40
N LEU A 195 -9.45 -12.60 -3.08
CA LEU A 195 -8.51 -13.33 -2.23
C LEU A 195 -8.93 -14.79 -2.09
N THR A 196 -7.95 -15.67 -2.05
CA THR A 196 -8.16 -17.06 -1.62
C THR A 196 -8.52 -17.13 -0.15
N SER A 197 -9.19 -18.23 0.27
CA SER A 197 -9.52 -18.45 1.68
C SER A 197 -8.27 -18.47 2.58
N GLU A 198 -7.16 -19.00 2.07
CA GLU A 198 -5.88 -19.04 2.79
C GLU A 198 -5.31 -17.63 3.01
N GLU A 199 -5.27 -16.80 1.96
CA GLU A 199 -4.83 -15.41 2.06
C GLU A 199 -5.71 -14.60 3.03
N PHE A 200 -7.04 -14.79 2.94
CA PHE A 200 -7.96 -14.13 3.85
C PHE A 200 -7.70 -14.51 5.31
N LEU A 201 -7.67 -15.81 5.62
CA LEU A 201 -7.49 -16.31 6.99
C LEU A 201 -6.14 -15.89 7.58
N ASN A 202 -5.07 -15.92 6.79
CA ASN A 202 -3.73 -15.66 7.29
C ASN A 202 -3.37 -14.17 7.35
N LYS A 203 -3.97 -13.32 6.51
CA LYS A 203 -3.53 -11.92 6.33
C LYS A 203 -4.61 -10.87 6.55
N VAL A 204 -5.89 -11.20 6.33
CA VAL A 204 -6.99 -10.25 6.51
C VAL A 204 -7.68 -10.46 7.84
N HIS A 205 -8.00 -11.72 8.18
CA HIS A 205 -8.73 -12.08 9.39
C HIS A 205 -8.06 -11.58 10.69
N PRO A 206 -6.73 -11.59 10.87
CA PRO A 206 -6.11 -11.02 12.07
C PRO A 206 -6.49 -9.55 12.30
N TYR A 207 -6.73 -8.82 11.21
CA TYR A 207 -7.08 -7.39 11.20
C TYR A 207 -8.58 -7.17 10.99
N GLU A 208 -9.43 -8.19 11.13
CA GLU A 208 -10.87 -8.07 10.90
C GLU A 208 -11.47 -6.91 11.69
N LYS A 209 -10.95 -6.65 12.90
CA LYS A 209 -11.41 -5.61 13.83
C LYS A 209 -11.25 -4.18 13.32
N ILE A 210 -10.49 -3.97 12.25
CA ILE A 210 -10.28 -2.69 11.58
C ILE A 210 -11.30 -2.49 10.44
N LEU A 211 -11.84 -3.58 9.86
CA LEU A 211 -12.76 -3.48 8.72
C LEU A 211 -14.14 -2.96 9.16
N PRO A 212 -14.91 -2.26 8.30
CA PRO A 212 -16.29 -1.90 8.58
C PRO A 212 -17.15 -3.13 8.90
N LYS A 213 -18.08 -3.01 9.86
CA LYS A 213 -18.91 -4.13 10.34
C LYS A 213 -19.69 -4.83 9.21
N GLU A 214 -20.24 -4.05 8.28
CA GLU A 214 -20.99 -4.59 7.13
C GLU A 214 -20.07 -5.38 6.19
N LEU A 215 -18.87 -4.88 5.94
CA LEU A 215 -17.88 -5.56 5.11
C LEU A 215 -17.46 -6.90 5.73
N ARG A 216 -17.19 -6.94 7.04
CA ARG A 216 -16.87 -8.20 7.75
C ARG A 216 -17.96 -9.23 7.55
N LYS A 217 -19.22 -8.86 7.83
CA LYS A 217 -20.36 -9.77 7.68
C LYS A 217 -20.49 -10.32 6.26
N ASN A 218 -20.26 -9.50 5.25
CA ASN A 218 -20.31 -9.93 3.86
C ASN A 218 -19.16 -10.88 3.51
N LEU A 219 -17.96 -10.63 4.03
CA LEU A 219 -16.78 -11.49 3.83
C LEU A 219 -16.94 -12.84 4.54
N ASP A 220 -17.48 -12.86 5.76
CA ASP A 220 -17.81 -14.09 6.47
C ASP A 220 -18.81 -14.93 5.68
N MET A 221 -19.87 -14.30 5.16
CA MET A 221 -20.87 -14.97 4.33
C MET A 221 -20.29 -15.48 3.01
N TYR A 222 -19.38 -14.72 2.38
CA TYR A 222 -18.69 -15.15 1.16
C TYR A 222 -17.82 -16.39 1.40
N ASN A 223 -17.03 -16.37 2.47
CA ASN A 223 -16.20 -17.51 2.86
C ASN A 223 -17.04 -18.74 3.23
N ILE A 224 -18.21 -18.53 3.87
CA ILE A 224 -19.23 -19.56 4.09
C ILE A 224 -19.75 -20.10 2.75
N ASN A 225 -20.13 -19.27 1.79
CA ASN A 225 -20.65 -19.78 0.51
C ASN A 225 -19.61 -20.56 -0.31
N ASN A 226 -18.32 -20.41 -0.01
CA ASN A 226 -17.24 -21.21 -0.57
C ASN A 226 -17.03 -22.57 0.15
N TYR A 227 -17.79 -22.92 1.19
CA TYR A 227 -17.74 -24.28 1.75
C TYR A 227 -18.50 -25.29 0.89
N VAL A 228 -18.04 -26.53 0.90
CA VAL A 228 -18.79 -27.65 0.32
C VAL A 228 -19.87 -28.07 1.30
N LEU A 229 -21.10 -27.61 1.08
CA LEU A 229 -22.25 -28.18 1.79
C LEU A 229 -22.52 -29.57 1.24
N SER A 230 -22.28 -30.57 2.08
CA SER A 230 -22.58 -31.96 1.77
C SER A 230 -23.64 -32.48 2.73
N ARG A 231 -24.85 -32.75 2.24
CA ARG A 231 -25.92 -33.32 3.08
C ARG A 231 -25.72 -34.82 3.22
N VAL A 232 -26.24 -35.36 4.31
CA VAL A 232 -26.28 -36.79 4.56
C VAL A 232 -27.16 -37.45 3.49
N ALA A 233 -26.62 -38.42 2.75
CA ALA A 233 -27.37 -39.20 1.77
C ALA A 233 -28.01 -40.45 2.40
N ASP A 234 -27.35 -41.06 3.40
CA ASP A 234 -27.89 -42.17 4.19
C ASP A 234 -27.75 -41.88 5.70
N GLU A 235 -28.86 -41.53 6.34
CA GLU A 235 -28.93 -41.20 7.76
C GLU A 235 -28.46 -42.32 8.68
N LYS A 236 -28.68 -43.59 8.30
CA LYS A 236 -28.28 -44.75 9.12
C LYS A 236 -26.78 -44.97 9.11
N LYS A 237 -26.09 -44.38 8.14
CA LYS A 237 -24.65 -44.45 7.96
C LYS A 237 -23.99 -43.09 8.10
N ALA A 238 -24.71 -42.04 8.51
CA ALA A 238 -24.17 -40.68 8.55
C ALA A 238 -23.01 -40.52 9.53
N ILE A 239 -23.14 -41.13 10.72
CA ILE A 239 -22.16 -41.03 11.79
C ILE A 239 -21.84 -42.45 12.26
N PHE A 240 -20.56 -42.78 12.30
CA PHE A 240 -20.07 -44.03 12.85
C PHE A 240 -18.87 -43.74 13.75
N GLY A 241 -18.75 -44.41 14.89
CA GLY A 241 -17.62 -44.21 15.80
C GLY A 241 -16.91 -45.53 16.09
N SER A 242 -15.59 -45.50 16.18
CA SER A 242 -14.79 -46.60 16.71
C SER A 242 -13.75 -46.07 17.70
N ILE A 243 -13.31 -46.94 18.62
CA ILE A 243 -12.20 -46.66 19.53
C ILE A 243 -10.91 -46.32 18.78
N ASP A 244 -10.71 -46.91 17.60
CA ASP A 244 -9.44 -46.79 16.86
C ASP A 244 -9.33 -45.52 16.00
N PHE A 245 -10.45 -44.84 15.70
CA PHE A 245 -10.49 -43.73 14.75
C PHE A 245 -11.58 -42.68 15.00
N GLY A 246 -12.09 -42.59 16.24
CA GLY A 246 -12.99 -41.53 16.66
C GLY A 246 -14.33 -41.48 15.89
N PRO A 247 -15.06 -40.35 15.96
CA PRO A 247 -16.25 -40.13 15.16
C PRO A 247 -15.88 -39.96 13.68
N THR A 248 -16.56 -40.70 12.83
CA THR A 248 -16.44 -40.68 11.38
C THR A 248 -17.77 -40.27 10.77
N PHE A 249 -17.72 -39.58 9.64
CA PHE A 249 -18.89 -39.22 8.86
C PHE A 249 -19.19 -40.34 7.88
N GLY A 250 -19.66 -41.47 8.41
CA GLY A 250 -20.09 -42.65 7.64
C GLY A 250 -19.04 -43.48 6.94
N SER A 251 -17.77 -43.07 6.98
CA SER A 251 -16.60 -43.48 6.16
C SER A 251 -16.21 -42.45 5.09
N ASP A 252 -16.98 -41.37 4.91
CA ASP A 252 -16.65 -40.29 3.97
C ASP A 252 -15.63 -39.32 4.56
N LEU A 253 -15.56 -39.22 5.87
CA LEU A 253 -14.47 -38.57 6.57
C LEU A 253 -14.08 -39.41 7.77
N THR A 254 -12.89 -40.00 7.70
CA THR A 254 -12.31 -40.79 8.79
C THR A 254 -11.06 -40.06 9.29
N ILE A 255 -11.11 -39.65 10.56
CA ILE A 255 -10.04 -38.90 11.22
C ILE A 255 -9.33 -39.83 12.19
N PHE A 256 -8.06 -40.10 11.93
CA PHE A 256 -7.24 -40.90 12.82
C PHE A 256 -6.46 -40.00 13.78
N GLY A 257 -6.41 -40.41 15.06
CA GLY A 257 -5.54 -39.80 16.06
C GLY A 257 -4.09 -40.30 15.99
N GLU A 258 -3.31 -40.04 17.04
CA GLU A 258 -1.86 -40.28 17.07
C GLU A 258 -1.41 -41.69 16.66
N ARG A 259 -2.18 -42.73 17.00
CA ARG A 259 -1.83 -44.13 16.67
C ARG A 259 -1.77 -44.44 15.18
N TYR A 260 -2.51 -43.69 14.37
CA TYR A 260 -2.64 -43.89 12.92
C TYR A 260 -2.40 -42.56 12.18
N TYR A 261 -1.41 -41.82 12.66
CA TYR A 261 -1.03 -40.52 12.14
C TYR A 261 -0.77 -40.58 10.63
N GLY A 262 -1.33 -39.61 9.88
CA GLY A 262 -1.19 -39.53 8.44
C GLY A 262 -2.05 -40.50 7.64
N LEU A 263 -2.95 -41.27 8.27
CA LEU A 263 -3.86 -42.20 7.59
C LEU A 263 -5.31 -41.70 7.50
N SER A 264 -5.60 -40.46 7.94
CA SER A 264 -6.93 -39.85 7.78
C SER A 264 -7.24 -39.69 6.31
N HIS A 265 -8.49 -39.92 5.92
CA HIS A 265 -8.88 -39.86 4.51
C HIS A 265 -10.31 -39.37 4.34
N CYS A 266 -10.62 -38.97 3.11
CA CYS A 266 -11.93 -38.50 2.73
C CYS A 266 -12.42 -39.21 1.46
N ASP A 267 -13.61 -39.77 1.55
CA ASP A 267 -14.33 -40.50 0.51
C ASP A 267 -15.70 -39.84 0.26
N SER A 268 -16.48 -40.36 -0.68
CA SER A 268 -17.83 -39.89 -0.99
C SER A 268 -18.79 -41.05 -1.24
N ARG A 269 -19.28 -41.68 -0.17
CA ARG A 269 -20.18 -42.84 -0.21
C ARG A 269 -21.53 -42.56 0.44
N PHE A 270 -21.56 -41.77 1.51
CA PHE A 270 -22.72 -41.60 2.39
C PHE A 270 -23.18 -40.14 2.54
N TYR A 271 -22.43 -39.21 1.95
CA TYR A 271 -22.73 -37.80 1.85
C TYR A 271 -22.85 -37.38 0.36
N GLU A 272 -23.73 -36.42 0.06
CA GLU A 272 -24.06 -36.00 -1.32
C GLU A 272 -22.85 -35.48 -2.11
N LYS A 273 -21.92 -34.84 -1.41
CA LYS A 273 -20.65 -34.32 -1.92
C LYS A 273 -19.49 -34.78 -1.05
N ARG A 274 -18.29 -34.74 -1.61
CA ARG A 274 -17.09 -35.01 -0.82
C ARG A 274 -16.92 -33.92 0.26
N ILE A 275 -16.69 -34.32 1.50
CA ILE A 275 -16.53 -33.39 2.63
C ILE A 275 -15.23 -32.57 2.49
N ARG A 276 -14.23 -33.14 1.81
CA ARG A 276 -12.95 -32.51 1.48
C ARG A 276 -12.65 -32.70 -0.01
N GLU A 277 -12.04 -31.71 -0.64
CA GLU A 277 -11.73 -31.76 -2.08
C GLU A 277 -10.62 -32.76 -2.44
N THR A 278 -9.64 -32.94 -1.55
CA THR A 278 -8.48 -33.81 -1.80
C THR A 278 -8.74 -35.26 -1.41
N SER A 279 -8.32 -36.21 -2.26
CA SER A 279 -8.40 -37.66 -2.00
C SER A 279 -7.21 -38.24 -1.22
N TYR A 280 -6.18 -37.45 -0.97
CA TYR A 280 -4.97 -37.93 -0.30
C TYR A 280 -5.19 -38.14 1.19
N TYR A 281 -4.38 -39.02 1.75
CA TYR A 281 -4.30 -39.17 3.19
C TYR A 281 -3.78 -37.88 3.86
N PHE A 282 -4.21 -37.62 5.09
CA PHE A 282 -3.85 -36.43 5.85
C PHE A 282 -3.74 -36.69 7.35
N SER A 283 -3.21 -35.70 8.06
CA SER A 283 -3.14 -35.68 9.52
C SER A 283 -4.04 -34.57 10.07
N VAL A 284 -4.61 -34.81 11.25
CA VAL A 284 -5.37 -33.81 12.01
C VAL A 284 -4.65 -33.60 13.32
N TRP A 285 -4.33 -32.34 13.62
CA TRP A 285 -3.65 -31.97 14.86
C TRP A 285 -4.65 -31.56 15.95
N GLU A 286 -5.69 -30.82 15.55
CA GLU A 286 -6.70 -30.28 16.46
C GLU A 286 -8.08 -30.32 15.78
N TYR A 287 -9.14 -30.45 16.57
CA TYR A 287 -10.52 -30.30 16.12
C TYR A 287 -11.40 -29.75 17.24
N GLU A 288 -12.47 -29.06 16.87
CA GLU A 288 -13.49 -28.54 17.79
C GLU A 288 -14.87 -29.10 17.44
N ILE A 289 -15.68 -29.39 18.46
CA ILE A 289 -17.06 -29.89 18.31
C ILE A 289 -18.01 -28.83 18.87
N PHE A 290 -19.01 -28.45 18.07
CA PHE A 290 -20.03 -27.50 18.44
C PHE A 290 -21.41 -28.15 18.42
N GLN A 291 -22.23 -27.91 19.44
CA GLN A 291 -23.65 -28.23 19.43
C GLN A 291 -24.44 -26.99 19.00
N ILE A 292 -25.15 -27.09 17.87
CA ILE A 292 -26.04 -26.01 17.40
C ILE A 292 -27.43 -26.26 17.95
N ILE A 293 -27.94 -25.32 18.77
CA ILE A 293 -29.28 -25.37 19.35
C ILE A 293 -30.14 -24.33 18.62
N LYS A 294 -31.28 -24.75 18.09
CA LYS A 294 -32.26 -23.84 17.49
C LYS A 294 -33.17 -23.34 18.61
N ASN A 295 -33.13 -22.04 18.88
CA ASN A 295 -34.07 -21.39 19.80
C ASN A 295 -35.48 -21.36 19.21
#